data_AF-A0A1V6N7W4-F1
#
_entry.id   AF-A0A1V6N7W4-F1
#
_cell.length_a   1.000
_cell.length_b   1.000
_cell.length_c   1.000
_cell.angle_alpha   90.00
_cell.angle_beta   90.00
_cell.angle_gamma   90.00
#
_symmetry.space_group_name_H-M   'P 1'
#
loop_
_entity.id
_entity.type
_entity.pdbx_description
1 polymer ?
#
loop_
_entity_poly.entity_id
_entity_poly.type
_entity_poly.pdbx_seq_one_letter_code
_entity_poly.pdbx_strand_id
1 'polypeptide(L)'
;MHRLPTSATLRQLPRALSYSISRRNLIAPSSRFNSPVEPDSHDILEPVTPKIDHPLPISQESRNSTGDVRNSTTDVVRRKARVCGILKVGKKESIWAGKEELYLRLDKNTIIKLPYTYLRDCCQCGVCKDRHSKQRSFRTSDIPKDIAPTWVNWDGAKLSIRWAKDIGGYTTEHESTWDRDFLKTPIFNTHRQHWSANCNPIIWGRAQMDRSQHWVSYPDYIADESKFASAMQQLQRLGLIFVKDVPDSRSMVEAIATRMGPLRNTFYGSTFDVRTVPQATNVAYTNQFLGFHMDLMYMNEPPGYQLLHCLENSCSGGESLFADTFSAAKLMKDRHPEEYKVLREQRLGYEYRHKDHIYYNERPVFEHDSYTDELRHVNYSPPFQSPLPSRDGKGHDAEHVNKLRDALARFTSIIDNQKRIFELKLNPGDCVIFDNRRIVHARRQFNASVGSRWLAGAYVDTDALLSRFAVCKNQHPYVWTKKAKKDLAANNSDNN
;
A
#
# COMPACT_ATOMS: atom_id res chain seq x y z
N MET A 1 -27.62 -8.60 -38.81
CA MET A 1 -28.42 -9.57 -38.02
C MET A 1 -27.54 -9.98 -36.85
N HIS A 2 -27.79 -9.77 -35.56
CA HIS A 2 -29.02 -9.63 -34.76
C HIS A 2 -28.90 -8.50 -33.72
N ARG A 3 -30.08 -8.02 -33.29
CA ARG A 3 -30.37 -6.86 -32.44
C ARG A 3 -30.15 -7.13 -30.94
N LEU A 4 -29.71 -6.10 -30.22
CA LEU A 4 -29.83 -5.94 -28.76
C LEU A 4 -31.27 -5.51 -28.40
N PRO A 5 -31.87 -5.97 -27.29
CA PRO A 5 -33.09 -5.37 -26.76
C PRO A 5 -32.77 -4.37 -25.65
N THR A 6 -33.12 -3.11 -25.90
CA THR A 6 -33.38 -2.07 -24.91
C THR A 6 -34.77 -2.28 -24.29
N SER A 7 -34.88 -2.19 -22.96
CA SER A 7 -36.15 -1.95 -22.27
C SER A 7 -35.94 -0.86 -21.23
N ALA A 8 -36.32 0.36 -21.58
CA ALA A 8 -36.54 1.45 -20.65
C ALA A 8 -37.97 1.33 -20.10
N THR A 9 -38.12 1.25 -18.79
CA THR A 9 -39.42 1.36 -18.12
C THR A 9 -39.38 2.57 -17.20
N LEU A 10 -40.07 3.64 -17.61
CA LEU A 10 -40.39 4.77 -16.74
C LEU A 10 -41.24 4.26 -15.57
N ARG A 11 -40.77 4.44 -14.33
CA ARG A 11 -41.61 4.33 -13.14
C ARG A 11 -42.02 5.72 -12.69
N GLN A 12 -43.35 5.92 -12.65
CA GLN A 12 -44.03 7.07 -12.07
C GLN A 12 -43.70 7.21 -10.57
N LEU A 13 -43.40 8.43 -10.14
CA LEU A 13 -43.24 8.81 -8.73
C LEU A 13 -44.63 8.87 -8.03
N PRO A 14 -44.79 8.29 -6.82
CA PRO A 14 -46.01 8.49 -6.04
C PRO A 14 -46.05 9.90 -5.41
N ARG A 15 -47.28 10.44 -5.36
CA ARG A 15 -47.68 11.75 -4.81
C ARG A 15 -47.20 11.98 -3.36
N ALA A 16 -46.74 13.20 -3.10
CA ALA A 16 -46.43 13.74 -1.80
C ALA A 16 -47.66 13.76 -0.87
N LEU A 17 -47.49 13.24 0.35
CA LEU A 17 -48.40 13.50 1.48
C LEU A 17 -47.87 14.72 2.24
N SER A 18 -48.67 15.78 2.21
CA SER A 18 -48.48 17.02 2.95
C SER A 18 -48.66 16.80 4.46
N TYR A 19 -47.60 17.05 5.25
CA TYR A 19 -47.72 17.21 6.70
C TYR A 19 -47.52 18.68 7.08
N SER A 20 -48.52 19.20 7.78
CA SER A 20 -48.64 20.55 8.32
C SER A 20 -47.56 20.84 9.36
N ILE A 21 -46.77 21.90 9.13
CA ILE A 21 -45.81 22.46 10.08
C ILE A 21 -46.56 23.44 11.01
N SER A 22 -46.55 23.17 12.31
CA SER A 22 -46.94 24.15 13.33
C SER A 22 -45.71 24.96 13.75
N ARG A 23 -45.72 26.26 13.46
CA ARG A 23 -44.70 27.21 13.94
C ARG A 23 -44.87 27.43 15.44
N ARG A 24 -43.84 27.14 16.23
CA ARG A 24 -43.66 27.74 17.56
C ARG A 24 -42.30 28.42 17.60
N ASN A 25 -42.33 29.74 17.73
CA ASN A 25 -41.21 30.56 18.15
C ASN A 25 -40.87 30.20 19.60
N LEU A 26 -39.65 29.75 19.88
CA LEU A 26 -39.08 29.80 21.23
C LEU A 26 -37.63 30.24 21.16
N ILE A 27 -37.38 31.22 22.02
CA ILE A 27 -36.18 32.02 22.22
C ILE A 27 -35.09 31.14 22.84
N ALA A 28 -33.88 31.18 22.30
CA ALA A 28 -32.71 30.49 22.85
C ALA A 28 -32.09 31.30 24.01
N PRO A 29 -31.91 30.72 25.21
CA PRO A 29 -30.96 31.23 26.17
C PRO A 29 -29.58 30.62 25.91
N SER A 30 -28.56 31.48 25.89
CA SER A 30 -27.15 31.11 25.82
C SER A 30 -26.69 30.46 27.12
N SER A 31 -26.16 29.24 27.07
CA SER A 31 -25.34 28.67 28.14
C SER A 31 -23.96 28.30 27.62
N ARG A 32 -22.98 29.03 28.14
CA ARG A 32 -21.53 28.86 28.01
C ARG A 32 -21.09 27.49 28.55
N PHE A 33 -20.13 26.85 27.91
CA PHE A 33 -18.87 26.35 28.47
C PHE A 33 -18.14 25.49 27.43
N ASN A 34 -17.12 26.06 26.82
CA ASN A 34 -15.87 25.40 26.44
C ASN A 34 -14.90 26.52 26.02
N SER A 35 -13.93 26.79 26.87
CA SER A 35 -12.84 27.73 26.60
C SER A 35 -11.95 27.17 25.47
N PRO A 36 -11.61 27.95 24.44
CA PRO A 36 -10.50 27.62 23.57
C PRO A 36 -9.19 28.09 24.21
N VAL A 37 -8.20 27.20 24.23
CA VAL A 37 -6.80 27.53 24.50
C VAL A 37 -6.29 28.33 23.31
N GLU A 38 -5.74 29.52 23.57
CA GLU A 38 -5.10 30.38 22.57
C GLU A 38 -3.83 29.71 22.00
N PRO A 39 -3.53 29.86 20.70
CA PRO A 39 -2.20 29.62 20.17
C PRO A 39 -1.35 30.88 20.32
N ASP A 40 -0.25 30.77 21.09
CA ASP A 40 0.77 31.81 21.16
C ASP A 40 1.47 32.03 19.81
N SER A 41 1.75 33.31 19.59
CA SER A 41 2.49 33.99 18.53
C SER A 41 3.55 33.17 17.76
N HIS A 42 3.36 33.09 16.45
CA HIS A 42 4.46 32.99 15.49
C HIS A 42 4.47 34.21 14.58
N ASP A 43 5.66 34.78 14.45
CA ASP A 43 5.99 36.03 13.77
C ASP A 43 5.46 36.15 12.33
N ILE A 44 4.99 37.36 12.04
CA ILE A 44 4.64 37.85 10.70
C ILE A 44 5.94 37.98 9.91
N LEU A 45 6.13 37.14 8.89
CA LEU A 45 7.11 37.34 7.82
C LEU A 45 6.38 37.77 6.55
N GLU A 46 6.67 38.99 6.10
CA GLU A 46 6.19 39.55 4.83
C GLU A 46 6.72 38.77 3.61
N PRO A 47 5.93 38.64 2.53
CA PRO A 47 6.41 38.04 1.29
C PRO A 47 7.23 39.04 0.46
N VAL A 48 8.55 38.85 0.43
CA VAL A 48 9.45 39.53 -0.52
C VAL A 48 9.38 38.81 -1.87
N THR A 49 8.75 39.45 -2.86
CA THR A 49 8.82 39.08 -4.27
C THR A 49 10.15 39.47 -4.91
N PRO A 50 10.83 38.59 -5.67
CA PRO A 50 11.84 39.01 -6.64
C PRO A 50 11.22 39.12 -8.04
N LYS A 51 11.18 40.34 -8.59
CA LYS A 51 11.10 40.61 -10.02
C LYS A 51 12.46 40.25 -10.65
N ILE A 52 12.50 39.40 -11.66
CA ILE A 52 13.56 39.39 -12.66
C ILE A 52 12.96 39.14 -14.04
N ASP A 53 13.03 40.19 -14.85
CA ASP A 53 12.87 40.22 -16.30
C ASP A 53 14.03 39.49 -17.00
N HIS A 54 13.78 38.80 -18.11
CA HIS A 54 14.43 39.05 -19.40
C HIS A 54 14.05 38.03 -20.50
N PRO A 55 14.14 38.43 -21.79
CA PRO A 55 13.29 37.93 -22.86
C PRO A 55 13.96 36.90 -23.78
N LEU A 56 13.09 36.14 -24.45
CA LEU A 56 13.40 35.24 -25.57
C LEU A 56 13.94 36.01 -26.78
N PRO A 57 14.99 35.53 -27.48
CA PRO A 57 15.31 36.03 -28.81
C PRO A 57 14.55 35.24 -29.90
N ILE A 58 13.74 35.99 -30.63
CA ILE A 58 13.22 35.67 -31.97
C ILE A 58 14.39 35.87 -32.95
N SER A 59 14.70 34.89 -33.81
CA SER A 59 15.55 35.12 -34.98
C SER A 59 14.70 35.12 -36.26
N GLN A 60 14.72 36.25 -36.94
CA GLN A 60 14.08 36.52 -38.22
C GLN A 60 14.79 35.78 -39.37
N GLU A 61 13.98 35.46 -40.39
CA GLU A 61 14.41 35.08 -41.72
C GLU A 61 15.25 36.18 -42.39
N SER A 62 16.26 35.79 -43.16
CA SER A 62 16.83 36.62 -44.23
C SER A 62 16.92 35.83 -45.52
N ARG A 63 16.25 36.33 -46.55
CA ARG A 63 16.28 35.88 -47.95
C ARG A 63 17.52 36.40 -48.69
N ASN A 64 17.93 35.59 -49.67
CA ASN A 64 18.60 35.89 -50.94
C ASN A 64 20.10 36.24 -50.97
N SER A 65 20.86 35.37 -51.65
CA SER A 65 21.69 35.79 -52.79
C SER A 65 21.88 34.64 -53.79
N THR A 66 21.53 34.92 -55.04
CA THR A 66 21.74 34.14 -56.26
C THR A 66 23.20 34.12 -56.69
N GLY A 67 23.62 33.02 -57.33
CA GLY A 67 24.93 32.89 -57.97
C GLY A 67 25.04 31.58 -58.79
N ASP A 68 24.71 31.69 -60.08
CA ASP A 68 25.06 30.82 -61.22
C ASP A 68 26.58 30.47 -61.25
N VAL A 69 27.16 29.44 -61.88
CA VAL A 69 26.81 28.37 -62.86
C VAL A 69 28.09 27.51 -63.05
N ARG A 70 28.01 26.18 -63.21
CA ARG A 70 28.56 25.38 -64.36
C ARG A 70 28.54 23.86 -64.16
N ASN A 71 28.17 23.21 -65.27
CA ASN A 71 28.00 21.78 -65.54
C ASN A 71 29.28 20.92 -65.39
N SER A 72 29.09 19.67 -64.98
CA SER A 72 29.60 18.51 -65.72
C SER A 72 28.81 17.23 -65.39
N THR A 73 28.12 16.68 -66.39
CA THR A 73 27.79 15.25 -66.59
C THR A 73 29.01 14.36 -66.29
N THR A 74 28.94 13.16 -65.71
CA THR A 74 28.26 11.94 -66.21
C THR A 74 28.07 10.88 -65.09
N ASP A 75 27.32 9.83 -65.46
CA ASP A 75 27.36 8.46 -64.93
C ASP A 75 26.32 8.00 -63.90
N VAL A 76 25.19 7.64 -64.50
CA VAL A 76 24.31 6.50 -64.19
C VAL A 76 25.03 5.37 -63.44
N VAL A 77 24.72 5.23 -62.15
CA VAL A 77 24.81 3.95 -61.43
C VAL A 77 23.49 3.67 -60.75
N ARG A 78 22.82 2.61 -61.23
CA ARG A 78 21.68 1.92 -60.64
C ARG A 78 21.74 1.89 -59.10
N ARG A 79 20.92 2.72 -58.44
CA ARG A 79 20.58 2.50 -57.02
C ARG A 79 19.53 1.39 -56.95
N LYS A 80 20.01 0.16 -56.73
CA LYS A 80 19.20 -0.93 -56.17
C LYS A 80 18.56 -0.42 -54.87
N ALA A 81 17.28 -0.76 -54.69
CA ALA A 81 16.51 -0.51 -53.49
C ALA A 81 17.31 -0.87 -52.23
N ARG A 82 17.50 0.11 -51.34
CA ARG A 82 18.03 -0.12 -50.00
C ARG A 82 17.04 -1.02 -49.26
N VAL A 83 17.43 -2.27 -49.04
CA VAL A 83 16.87 -3.08 -47.96
C VAL A 83 17.12 -2.29 -46.68
N CYS A 84 16.05 -1.88 -46.00
CA CYS A 84 16.11 -1.21 -44.70
C CYS A 84 16.57 -2.23 -43.65
N GLY A 85 17.86 -2.54 -43.65
CA GLY A 85 18.46 -3.48 -42.71
C GLY A 85 18.65 -2.82 -41.36
N ILE A 86 17.96 -3.33 -40.34
CA ILE A 86 18.24 -2.98 -38.94
C ILE A 86 19.71 -3.33 -38.67
N LEU A 87 20.52 -2.34 -38.29
CA LEU A 87 21.91 -2.59 -37.94
C LEU A 87 21.94 -3.24 -36.55
N LYS A 88 22.32 -4.53 -36.50
CA LYS A 88 22.38 -5.32 -35.26
C LYS A 88 23.84 -5.49 -34.83
N VAL A 89 24.13 -5.15 -33.59
CA VAL A 89 25.43 -5.35 -32.95
C VAL A 89 25.25 -6.30 -31.76
N GLY A 90 25.92 -7.45 -31.78
CA GLY A 90 25.79 -8.50 -30.76
C GLY A 90 25.93 -9.91 -31.34
N LYS A 91 26.08 -10.92 -30.48
CA LYS A 91 26.15 -12.32 -30.93
C LYS A 91 24.84 -12.70 -31.61
N LYS A 92 24.90 -13.12 -32.88
CA LYS A 92 23.75 -13.40 -33.77
C LYS A 92 22.72 -14.38 -33.20
N GLU A 93 23.10 -15.19 -32.20
CA GLU A 93 22.26 -16.19 -31.53
C GLU A 93 21.62 -15.70 -30.22
N SER A 94 21.97 -14.50 -29.76
CA SER A 94 21.50 -13.95 -28.49
C SER A 94 20.33 -12.98 -28.64
N ILE A 95 20.20 -12.32 -29.80
CA ILE A 95 19.16 -11.31 -30.04
C ILE A 95 18.73 -11.26 -31.51
N TRP A 96 17.42 -11.16 -31.76
CA TRP A 96 16.90 -10.96 -33.11
C TRP A 96 15.61 -10.13 -33.11
N ALA A 97 15.45 -9.33 -34.16
CA ALA A 97 14.29 -8.48 -34.39
C ALA A 97 13.24 -9.21 -35.25
N GLY A 98 12.00 -9.25 -34.76
CA GLY A 98 10.80 -9.59 -35.51
C GLY A 98 10.16 -8.36 -36.16
N LYS A 99 8.86 -8.43 -36.47
CA LYS A 99 8.12 -7.31 -37.09
C LYS A 99 7.76 -6.20 -36.08
N GLU A 100 7.30 -6.57 -34.89
CA GLU A 100 6.78 -5.63 -33.87
C GLU A 100 7.46 -5.83 -32.51
N GLU A 101 8.49 -6.68 -32.47
CA GLU A 101 9.09 -7.14 -31.23
C GLU A 101 10.53 -7.60 -31.39
N LEU A 102 11.24 -7.58 -30.27
CA LEU A 102 12.59 -8.08 -30.12
C LEU A 102 12.55 -9.38 -29.32
N TYR A 103 13.35 -10.34 -29.76
CA TYR A 103 13.55 -11.58 -29.03
C TYR A 103 14.95 -11.54 -28.43
N LEU A 104 15.02 -11.73 -27.12
CA LEU A 104 16.27 -11.77 -26.37
C LEU A 104 16.41 -13.13 -25.69
N ARG A 105 17.46 -13.87 -26.04
CA ARG A 105 17.84 -15.10 -25.35
C ARG A 105 18.70 -14.73 -24.14
N LEU A 106 18.14 -14.90 -22.95
CA LEU A 106 18.82 -14.58 -21.71
C LEU A 106 19.76 -15.69 -21.25
N ASP A 107 19.39 -16.94 -21.49
CA ASP A 107 20.19 -18.15 -21.19
C ASP A 107 19.75 -19.30 -22.11
N LYS A 108 20.24 -20.52 -21.87
CA LYS A 108 19.99 -21.67 -22.75
C LYS A 108 18.50 -21.98 -22.94
N ASN A 109 17.66 -21.70 -21.94
CA ASN A 109 16.26 -22.11 -21.93
C ASN A 109 15.29 -20.93 -21.93
N THR A 110 15.77 -19.71 -21.71
CA THR A 110 14.92 -18.53 -21.55
C THR A 110 15.06 -17.57 -22.73
N ILE A 111 13.98 -17.47 -23.51
CA ILE A 111 13.81 -16.43 -24.54
C ILE A 111 12.67 -15.52 -24.08
N ILE A 112 12.94 -14.22 -23.99
CA ILE A 112 11.92 -13.22 -23.70
C ILE A 112 11.53 -12.48 -24.97
N LYS A 113 10.23 -12.19 -25.04
CA LYS A 113 9.56 -11.49 -26.13
C LYS A 113 9.30 -10.06 -25.67
N LEU A 114 9.89 -9.09 -26.36
CA LEU A 114 9.90 -7.68 -25.96
C LEU A 114 9.28 -6.82 -27.07
N PRO A 115 7.98 -6.48 -26.99
CA PRO A 115 7.34 -5.60 -27.97
C PRO A 115 8.05 -4.25 -28.07
N TYR A 116 8.18 -3.69 -29.27
CA TYR A 116 8.85 -2.41 -29.48
C TYR A 116 8.18 -1.27 -28.73
N THR A 117 6.85 -1.19 -28.78
CA THR A 117 6.06 -0.21 -28.01
C THR A 117 6.34 -0.32 -26.52
N TYR A 118 6.42 -1.55 -25.98
CA TYR A 118 6.71 -1.79 -24.58
C TYR A 118 8.11 -1.31 -24.18
N LEU A 119 9.13 -1.68 -24.97
CA LEU A 119 10.50 -1.22 -24.74
C LEU A 119 10.55 0.31 -24.76
N ARG A 120 10.00 0.94 -25.79
CA ARG A 120 9.97 2.40 -25.92
C ARG A 120 9.23 3.09 -24.76
N ASP A 121 8.12 2.53 -24.29
CA ASP A 121 7.37 3.03 -23.14
C ASP A 121 8.18 2.96 -21.84
N CYS A 122 9.04 1.95 -21.73
CA CYS A 122 9.90 1.72 -20.58
C CYS A 122 11.23 2.48 -20.62
N CYS A 123 11.46 3.38 -21.59
CA CYS A 123 12.71 4.14 -21.67
C CYS A 123 12.98 4.95 -20.39
N GLN A 124 14.21 4.84 -19.84
CA GLN A 124 14.65 5.54 -18.62
C GLN A 124 15.59 6.73 -18.91
N CYS A 125 15.75 7.14 -20.17
CA CYS A 125 16.63 8.26 -20.52
C CYS A 125 16.09 9.58 -19.95
N GLY A 126 16.97 10.59 -19.79
CA GLY A 126 16.61 11.87 -19.17
C GLY A 126 15.54 12.68 -19.93
N VAL A 127 15.28 12.35 -21.20
CA VAL A 127 14.23 13.00 -22.00
C VAL A 127 12.87 12.33 -21.78
N CYS A 128 12.85 11.00 -21.62
CA CYS A 128 11.63 10.22 -21.42
C CYS A 128 11.17 10.18 -19.96
N LYS A 129 12.12 10.26 -19.03
CA LYS A 129 11.87 10.24 -17.60
C LYS A 129 12.77 11.28 -16.93
N ASP A 130 12.14 12.27 -16.32
CA ASP A 130 12.88 13.35 -15.68
C ASP A 130 13.78 12.81 -14.56
N ARG A 131 15.02 13.31 -14.51
CA ARG A 131 16.05 12.78 -13.60
C ARG A 131 15.77 13.09 -12.14
N HIS A 132 14.99 14.14 -11.85
CA HIS A 132 14.72 14.58 -10.48
C HIS A 132 13.39 14.02 -9.98
N SER A 133 12.28 14.34 -10.63
CA SER A 133 10.93 13.87 -10.28
C SER A 133 10.73 12.37 -10.53
N LYS A 134 11.56 11.75 -11.38
CA LYS A 134 11.40 10.37 -11.84
C LYS A 134 10.07 10.12 -12.57
N GLN A 135 9.39 11.17 -13.03
CA GLN A 135 8.13 11.08 -13.77
C GLN A 135 8.38 11.04 -15.28
N ARG A 136 7.49 10.36 -16.00
CA ARG A 136 7.53 10.26 -17.47
C ARG A 136 6.99 11.53 -18.13
N SER A 137 7.54 11.92 -19.27
CA SER A 137 7.20 13.15 -20.01
C SER A 137 6.23 12.96 -21.19
N PHE A 138 5.79 11.73 -21.45
CA PHE A 138 4.97 11.36 -22.60
C PHE A 138 3.93 10.32 -22.21
N ARG A 139 2.87 10.15 -23.00
CA ARG A 139 1.84 9.11 -22.81
C ARG A 139 2.19 7.89 -23.65
N THR A 140 1.76 6.70 -23.24
CA THR A 140 1.98 5.48 -24.05
C THR A 140 1.35 5.60 -25.44
N SER A 141 0.23 6.33 -25.55
CA SER A 141 -0.46 6.63 -26.80
C SER A 141 0.34 7.51 -27.77
N ASP A 142 1.35 8.23 -27.28
CA ASP A 142 2.16 9.12 -28.10
C ASP A 142 3.22 8.33 -28.88
N ILE A 143 3.50 7.08 -28.47
CA ILE A 143 4.38 6.16 -29.18
C ILE A 143 3.71 5.76 -30.50
N PRO A 144 4.33 6.02 -31.66
CA PRO A 144 3.75 5.67 -32.95
C PRO A 144 3.50 4.17 -33.09
N LYS A 145 2.38 3.81 -33.72
CA LYS A 145 1.98 2.40 -33.93
C LYS A 145 2.99 1.62 -34.77
N ASP A 146 3.75 2.31 -35.61
CA ASP A 146 4.80 1.76 -36.47
C ASP A 146 6.22 2.03 -35.95
N ILE A 147 6.36 2.26 -34.63
CA ILE A 147 7.66 2.33 -33.95
C ILE A 147 8.49 1.07 -34.26
N ALA A 148 9.72 1.28 -34.72
CA ALA A 148 10.61 0.19 -35.09
C ALA A 148 12.07 0.57 -34.78
N PRO A 149 12.95 -0.39 -34.46
CA PRO A 149 14.36 -0.07 -34.25
C PRO A 149 15.06 0.26 -35.58
N THR A 150 15.86 1.33 -35.63
CA THR A 150 16.86 1.54 -36.70
C THR A 150 18.16 0.80 -36.39
N TRP A 151 18.47 0.66 -35.10
CA TRP A 151 19.68 0.03 -34.59
C TRP A 151 19.39 -0.69 -33.27
N VAL A 152 20.04 -1.84 -33.08
CA VAL A 152 19.94 -2.64 -31.85
C VAL A 152 21.33 -3.10 -31.45
N ASN A 153 21.70 -2.87 -30.19
CA ASN A 153 22.91 -3.39 -29.59
C ASN A 153 22.63 -4.18 -28.32
N TRP A 154 23.25 -5.35 -28.24
CA TRP A 154 23.24 -6.20 -27.06
C TRP A 154 24.65 -6.70 -26.77
N ASP A 155 25.19 -6.26 -25.63
CA ASP A 155 26.55 -6.62 -25.18
C ASP A 155 26.57 -7.80 -24.19
N GLY A 156 25.40 -8.34 -23.82
CA GLY A 156 25.26 -9.39 -22.79
C GLY A 156 24.80 -8.88 -21.43
N ALA A 157 24.92 -7.58 -21.17
CA ALA A 157 24.53 -6.91 -19.94
C ALA A 157 23.50 -5.80 -20.17
N LYS A 158 23.57 -5.08 -21.30
CA LYS A 158 22.70 -3.96 -21.64
C LYS A 158 22.15 -4.11 -23.06
N LEU A 159 20.88 -3.74 -23.20
CA LEU A 159 20.20 -3.57 -24.47
C LEU A 159 20.11 -2.08 -24.77
N SER A 160 20.63 -1.64 -25.92
CA SER A 160 20.40 -0.30 -26.45
C SER A 160 19.67 -0.36 -27.79
N ILE A 161 18.72 0.54 -28.00
CA ILE A 161 17.93 0.65 -29.23
C ILE A 161 17.83 2.12 -29.64
N ARG A 162 18.03 2.38 -30.94
CA ARG A 162 17.63 3.64 -31.58
C ARG A 162 16.36 3.41 -32.38
N TRP A 163 15.46 4.38 -32.34
CA TRP A 163 14.11 4.23 -32.87
C TRP A 163 13.91 4.98 -34.18
N ALA A 164 13.21 4.33 -35.13
CA ALA A 164 12.65 4.94 -36.31
C ALA A 164 11.23 5.40 -35.99
N LYS A 165 10.86 6.59 -36.46
CA LYS A 165 9.52 7.16 -36.27
C LYS A 165 9.14 7.17 -34.78
N ASP A 166 10.02 7.74 -33.97
CA ASP A 166 9.77 7.95 -32.55
C ASP A 166 8.68 9.03 -32.33
N ILE A 167 8.30 9.25 -31.07
CA ILE A 167 7.48 10.37 -30.63
C ILE A 167 8.09 11.66 -31.20
N GLY A 168 7.26 12.47 -31.86
CA GLY A 168 7.70 13.73 -32.48
C GLY A 168 8.23 14.72 -31.44
N GLY A 169 9.13 15.61 -31.87
CA GLY A 169 9.66 16.71 -31.04
C GLY A 169 11.05 16.47 -30.44
N TYR A 170 11.66 15.29 -30.63
CA TYR A 170 13.07 15.07 -30.28
C TYR A 170 14.00 15.61 -31.38
N THR A 171 14.99 16.41 -30.98
CA THR A 171 15.96 17.06 -31.89
C THR A 171 17.18 16.19 -32.20
N THR A 172 17.38 15.10 -31.45
CA THR A 172 18.50 14.16 -31.59
C THR A 172 17.98 12.73 -31.81
N GLU A 173 18.80 11.86 -32.41
CA GLU A 173 18.51 10.41 -32.44
C GLU A 173 18.29 9.92 -31.01
N HIS A 174 17.07 9.48 -30.70
CA HIS A 174 16.72 8.98 -29.38
C HIS A 174 17.22 7.54 -29.22
N GLU A 175 18.09 7.33 -28.24
CA GLU A 175 18.58 6.02 -27.83
C GLU A 175 18.01 5.66 -26.45
N SER A 176 17.43 4.47 -26.36
CA SER A 176 16.92 3.91 -25.12
C SER A 176 17.79 2.73 -24.68
N THR A 177 18.12 2.65 -23.40
CA THR A 177 18.99 1.62 -22.83
C THR A 177 18.37 0.98 -21.60
N TRP A 178 18.50 -0.35 -21.47
CA TRP A 178 18.06 -1.13 -20.30
C TRP A 178 19.11 -2.14 -19.88
N ASP A 179 19.24 -2.34 -18.57
CA ASP A 179 20.02 -3.42 -18.00
C ASP A 179 19.31 -4.77 -18.15
N ARG A 180 20.07 -5.86 -18.22
CA ARG A 180 19.57 -7.24 -18.32
C ARG A 180 18.58 -7.59 -17.22
N ASP A 181 18.84 -7.14 -15.99
CA ASP A 181 17.99 -7.44 -14.84
C ASP A 181 16.63 -6.74 -14.93
N PHE A 182 16.61 -5.51 -15.46
CA PHE A 182 15.38 -4.80 -15.77
C PHE A 182 14.53 -5.55 -16.79
N LEU A 183 15.16 -6.04 -17.88
CA LEU A 183 14.45 -6.79 -18.93
C LEU A 183 13.91 -8.14 -18.45
N LYS A 184 14.63 -8.79 -17.52
CA LYS A 184 14.21 -10.04 -16.89
C LYS A 184 13.00 -9.87 -15.98
N THR A 185 12.99 -8.80 -15.19
CA THR A 185 12.04 -8.64 -14.11
C THR A 185 11.63 -7.17 -14.01
N PRO A 186 10.78 -6.68 -14.93
CA PRO A 186 10.34 -5.29 -14.98
C PRO A 186 9.28 -4.99 -13.89
N ILE A 187 9.43 -5.58 -12.70
CA ILE A 187 8.48 -5.41 -11.60
C ILE A 187 8.76 -4.08 -10.91
N PHE A 188 8.04 -3.06 -11.34
CA PHE A 188 7.99 -1.76 -10.68
C PHE A 188 7.06 -1.71 -9.48
N ASN A 189 6.21 -2.74 -9.31
CA ASN A 189 5.32 -2.80 -8.17
C ASN A 189 6.12 -3.23 -6.93
N THR A 190 6.65 -2.24 -6.21
CA THR A 190 7.32 -2.42 -4.91
C THR A 190 6.40 -3.12 -3.90
N HIS A 191 5.08 -2.90 -3.98
CA HIS A 191 4.07 -3.60 -3.19
C HIS A 191 3.89 -5.08 -3.56
N ARG A 192 4.49 -5.58 -4.66
CA ARG A 192 4.59 -7.03 -4.95
C ARG A 192 5.96 -7.61 -4.58
N GLN A 193 6.94 -6.77 -4.22
CA GLN A 193 8.27 -7.24 -3.80
C GLN A 193 8.28 -7.84 -2.38
N HIS A 194 7.18 -7.72 -1.63
CA HIS A 194 6.97 -8.42 -0.36
C HIS A 194 6.94 -9.95 -0.52
N TRP A 195 6.79 -10.46 -1.75
CA TRP A 195 6.85 -11.89 -2.08
C TRP A 195 8.25 -12.47 -2.24
N SER A 196 9.31 -11.67 -2.06
CA SER A 196 10.67 -12.22 -2.01
C SER A 196 10.84 -13.09 -0.75
N ALA A 197 11.55 -14.21 -0.84
CA ALA A 197 11.64 -15.23 0.22
C ALA A 197 12.03 -14.71 1.63
N ASN A 198 12.62 -13.52 1.75
CA ASN A 198 13.03 -12.91 3.02
C ASN A 198 12.02 -11.89 3.58
N CYS A 199 10.97 -11.62 2.83
CA CYS A 199 9.88 -10.70 3.13
C CYS A 199 8.57 -11.45 3.43
N ASN A 200 8.59 -12.80 3.35
CA ASN A 200 7.43 -13.63 3.61
C ASN A 200 6.97 -13.48 5.07
N PRO A 201 5.64 -13.37 5.30
CA PRO A 201 5.06 -13.43 6.64
C PRO A 201 5.52 -14.69 7.38
N ILE A 202 6.00 -14.52 8.61
CA ILE A 202 6.15 -15.63 9.56
C ILE A 202 4.79 -15.81 10.21
N ILE A 203 4.12 -16.91 9.87
CA ILE A 203 2.87 -17.30 10.54
C ILE A 203 3.19 -17.78 11.95
N TRP A 204 2.46 -17.31 12.96
CA TRP A 204 2.74 -17.65 14.36
C TRP A 204 1.53 -18.10 15.19
N GLY A 205 1.84 -18.71 16.32
CA GLY A 205 0.98 -18.89 17.50
C GLY A 205 1.80 -18.51 18.74
N ARG A 206 1.26 -18.71 19.95
CA ARG A 206 1.86 -18.22 21.20
C ARG A 206 3.35 -18.56 21.35
N ALA A 207 3.68 -19.85 21.29
CA ALA A 207 5.06 -20.32 21.48
C ALA A 207 6.06 -19.74 20.46
N GLN A 208 5.60 -19.46 19.22
CA GLN A 208 6.46 -18.82 18.22
C GLN A 208 6.62 -17.33 18.50
N MET A 209 5.55 -16.64 18.91
CA MET A 209 5.57 -15.22 19.22
C MET A 209 6.39 -14.95 20.49
N ASP A 210 6.28 -15.79 21.52
CA ASP A 210 7.10 -15.68 22.75
C ASP A 210 8.60 -15.65 22.44
N ARG A 211 9.05 -16.44 21.44
CA ARG A 211 10.44 -16.48 20.98
C ARG A 211 10.82 -15.38 20.00
N SER A 212 9.88 -14.92 19.18
CA SER A 212 10.17 -14.07 18.01
C SER A 212 9.77 -12.62 18.18
N GLN A 213 9.04 -12.28 19.25
CA GLN A 213 8.60 -10.92 19.54
C GLN A 213 9.77 -9.95 19.44
N HIS A 214 9.50 -8.79 18.88
CA HIS A 214 10.52 -7.79 18.64
C HIS A 214 10.22 -6.54 19.47
N TRP A 215 11.17 -6.21 20.34
CA TRP A 215 11.18 -5.00 21.14
C TRP A 215 12.35 -4.13 20.69
N VAL A 216 12.10 -2.84 20.54
CA VAL A 216 13.10 -1.82 20.21
C VAL A 216 12.92 -0.64 21.17
N SER A 217 14.00 -0.04 21.66
CA SER A 217 13.89 1.15 22.52
C SER A 217 13.44 2.35 21.68
N TYR A 218 12.75 3.32 22.28
CA TYR A 218 12.37 4.54 21.60
C TYR A 218 13.56 5.32 21.01
N PRO A 219 14.70 5.49 21.73
CA PRO A 219 15.89 6.11 21.15
C PRO A 219 16.39 5.39 19.90
N ASP A 220 16.49 4.06 19.93
CA ASP A 220 16.92 3.25 18.77
C ASP A 220 15.92 3.36 17.62
N TYR A 221 14.61 3.36 17.92
CA TYR A 221 13.55 3.45 16.91
C TYR A 221 13.57 4.78 16.14
N ILE A 222 13.86 5.88 16.85
CA ILE A 222 13.87 7.21 16.26
C ILE A 222 15.20 7.51 15.56
N ALA A 223 16.33 7.22 16.22
CA ALA A 223 17.64 7.73 15.80
C ALA A 223 18.53 6.72 15.06
N ASP A 224 18.37 5.41 15.28
CA ASP A 224 19.22 4.38 14.65
C ASP A 224 18.53 3.77 13.42
N GLU A 225 19.00 4.16 12.24
CA GLU A 225 18.46 3.68 10.96
C GLU A 225 18.51 2.16 10.79
N SER A 226 19.53 1.49 11.34
CA SER A 226 19.67 0.02 11.27
C SER A 226 18.66 -0.67 12.16
N LYS A 227 18.49 -0.19 13.40
CA LYS A 227 17.51 -0.71 14.36
C LYS A 227 16.10 -0.46 13.88
N PHE A 228 15.82 0.72 13.36
CA PHE A 228 14.55 1.05 12.72
C PHE A 228 14.26 0.16 11.51
N ALA A 229 15.24 -0.04 10.62
CA ALA A 229 15.09 -0.97 9.49
C ALA A 229 14.83 -2.41 9.95
N SER A 230 15.45 -2.86 11.05
CA SER A 230 15.19 -4.16 11.66
C SER A 230 13.78 -4.25 12.25
N ALA A 231 13.31 -3.22 12.96
CA ALA A 231 11.96 -3.14 13.49
C ALA A 231 10.91 -3.20 12.36
N MET A 232 11.14 -2.47 11.26
CA MET A 232 10.28 -2.50 10.08
C MET A 232 10.28 -3.88 9.40
N GLN A 233 11.42 -4.57 9.33
CA GLN A 233 11.47 -5.95 8.84
C GLN A 233 10.63 -6.88 9.72
N GLN A 234 10.77 -6.76 11.03
CA GLN A 234 10.07 -7.60 11.98
C GLN A 234 8.56 -7.30 11.96
N LEU A 235 8.16 -6.03 11.81
CA LEU A 235 6.76 -5.64 11.61
C LEU A 235 6.19 -6.25 10.33
N GLN A 236 6.91 -6.18 9.19
CA GLN A 236 6.45 -6.82 7.96
C GLN A 236 6.27 -8.34 8.13
N ARG A 237 7.20 -9.00 8.81
CA ARG A 237 7.22 -10.47 8.91
C ARG A 237 6.24 -11.00 9.95
N LEU A 238 6.18 -10.39 11.13
CA LEU A 238 5.35 -10.83 12.24
C LEU A 238 3.97 -10.16 12.26
N GLY A 239 3.84 -8.96 11.68
CA GLY A 239 2.63 -8.14 11.80
C GLY A 239 2.48 -7.48 13.16
N LEU A 240 3.44 -7.63 14.08
CA LEU A 240 3.38 -7.14 15.46
C LEU A 240 4.79 -6.88 16.02
N ILE A 241 5.03 -5.67 16.52
CA ILE A 241 6.26 -5.28 17.25
C ILE A 241 5.92 -4.37 18.43
N PHE A 242 6.91 -4.13 19.29
CA PHE A 242 6.80 -3.27 20.45
C PHE A 242 7.96 -2.25 20.48
N VAL A 243 7.63 -1.02 20.85
CA VAL A 243 8.58 0.03 21.19
C VAL A 243 8.50 0.25 22.70
N LYS A 244 9.64 0.22 23.40
CA LYS A 244 9.72 0.45 24.85
C LYS A 244 10.49 1.71 25.17
N ASP A 245 10.47 2.12 26.43
CA ASP A 245 11.20 3.29 26.92
C ASP A 245 10.75 4.58 26.19
N VAL A 246 9.48 4.63 25.74
CA VAL A 246 8.87 5.80 25.12
C VAL A 246 8.70 6.89 26.18
N PRO A 247 9.13 8.14 25.94
CA PRO A 247 8.93 9.24 26.88
C PRO A 247 7.47 9.38 27.29
N ASP A 248 7.22 9.74 28.55
CA ASP A 248 5.88 9.97 29.07
C ASP A 248 5.27 11.27 28.50
N SER A 249 4.80 11.17 27.26
CA SER A 249 4.14 12.27 26.56
C SER A 249 3.17 11.72 25.53
N ARG A 250 1.95 12.26 25.55
CA ARG A 250 0.88 11.90 24.61
C ARG A 250 1.29 12.10 23.15
N SER A 251 2.13 13.10 22.84
CA SER A 251 2.57 13.37 21.46
C SER A 251 3.50 12.29 20.89
N MET A 252 4.04 11.39 21.71
CA MET A 252 4.98 10.36 21.25
C MET A 252 4.35 9.35 20.30
N VAL A 253 3.03 9.08 20.39
CA VAL A 253 2.36 8.17 19.44
C VAL A 253 2.44 8.71 18.00
N GLU A 254 2.35 10.02 17.84
CA GLU A 254 2.50 10.70 16.55
C GLU A 254 3.95 10.66 16.07
N ALA A 255 4.93 10.89 16.95
CA ALA A 255 6.35 10.78 16.60
C ALA A 255 6.71 9.35 16.11
N ILE A 256 6.21 8.32 16.79
CA ILE A 256 6.42 6.92 16.39
C ILE A 256 5.72 6.62 15.04
N ALA A 257 4.48 7.07 14.86
CA ALA A 257 3.73 6.83 13.63
C ALA A 257 4.35 7.56 12.42
N THR A 258 4.67 8.84 12.56
CA THR A 258 5.25 9.67 11.49
C THR A 258 6.64 9.20 11.05
N ARG A 259 7.39 8.53 11.93
CA ARG A 259 8.66 7.89 11.57
C ARG A 259 8.47 6.76 10.54
N MET A 260 7.40 5.98 10.65
CA MET A 260 7.09 4.92 9.68
C MET A 260 6.37 5.46 8.44
N GLY A 261 5.43 6.39 8.58
CA GLY A 261 4.67 6.96 7.46
C GLY A 261 3.69 8.05 7.92
N PRO A 262 3.04 8.78 6.99
CA PRO A 262 2.05 9.80 7.35
C PRO A 262 0.89 9.21 8.16
N LEU A 263 0.37 10.00 9.10
CA LEU A 263 -0.81 9.61 9.88
C LEU A 263 -2.02 9.41 8.98
N ARG A 264 -2.77 8.34 9.25
CA ARG A 264 -4.08 8.10 8.68
C ARG A 264 -5.14 8.79 9.54
N ASN A 265 -5.56 9.97 9.11
CA ASN A 265 -6.66 10.69 9.76
C ASN A 265 -7.98 9.93 9.59
N THR A 266 -8.76 9.90 10.67
CA THR A 266 -10.11 9.33 10.70
C THR A 266 -11.07 10.34 11.32
N PHE A 267 -12.35 9.99 11.46
CA PHE A 267 -13.30 10.83 12.20
C PHE A 267 -12.99 10.89 13.71
N TYR A 268 -12.09 10.03 14.23
CA TYR A 268 -11.52 10.17 15.56
C TYR A 268 -10.37 11.19 15.65
N GLY A 269 -9.97 11.79 14.52
CA GLY A 269 -8.82 12.69 14.42
C GLY A 269 -7.56 12.03 13.83
N SER A 270 -6.43 12.72 13.94
CA SER A 270 -5.11 12.22 13.54
C SER A 270 -4.55 11.17 14.51
N THR A 271 -4.97 11.28 15.77
CA THR A 271 -4.61 10.46 16.92
C THR A 271 -5.79 10.50 17.90
N PHE A 272 -5.93 9.50 18.77
CA PHE A 272 -7.10 9.37 19.64
C PHE A 272 -6.73 8.80 21.01
N ASP A 273 -7.58 9.01 22.01
CA ASP A 273 -7.36 8.51 23.36
C ASP A 273 -8.27 7.31 23.66
N VAL A 274 -7.70 6.27 24.25
CA VAL A 274 -8.41 5.09 24.75
C VAL A 274 -8.39 5.13 26.27
N ARG A 275 -9.47 5.67 26.84
CA ARG A 275 -9.74 5.77 28.28
C ARG A 275 -11.19 5.37 28.53
N THR A 276 -11.51 4.95 29.75
CA THR A 276 -12.92 4.72 30.12
C THR A 276 -13.64 6.06 30.21
N VAL A 277 -14.76 6.22 29.48
CA VAL A 277 -15.60 7.42 29.56
C VAL A 277 -17.07 7.04 29.82
N PRO A 278 -17.83 7.86 30.57
CA PRO A 278 -19.28 7.66 30.69
C PRO A 278 -19.97 7.74 29.32
N GLN A 279 -20.96 6.88 29.07
CA GLN A 279 -21.73 6.85 27.81
C GLN A 279 -20.86 6.70 26.54
N ALA A 280 -19.88 5.80 26.60
CA ALA A 280 -18.99 5.49 25.50
C ALA A 280 -19.71 5.20 24.17
N THR A 281 -19.40 5.96 23.12
CA THR A 281 -19.88 5.74 21.74
C THR A 281 -19.12 4.64 21.01
N ASN A 282 -18.04 4.14 21.60
CA ASN A 282 -17.23 3.05 21.10
C ASN A 282 -16.90 2.09 22.26
N VAL A 283 -17.04 0.78 22.01
CA VAL A 283 -16.78 -0.27 23.01
C VAL A 283 -15.35 -0.21 23.58
N ALA A 284 -14.38 0.32 22.82
CA ALA A 284 -13.01 0.55 23.26
C ALA A 284 -12.91 1.42 24.52
N TYR A 285 -13.86 2.33 24.73
CA TYR A 285 -13.91 3.26 25.86
C TYR A 285 -14.71 2.73 27.06
N THR A 286 -14.96 1.42 27.11
CA THR A 286 -15.55 0.71 28.25
C THR A 286 -14.48 -0.08 29.01
N ASN A 287 -14.82 -0.59 30.20
CA ASN A 287 -13.95 -1.47 31.00
C ASN A 287 -14.19 -2.97 30.79
N GLN A 288 -15.13 -3.33 29.91
CA GLN A 288 -15.53 -4.72 29.67
C GLN A 288 -14.47 -5.50 28.87
N PHE A 289 -14.60 -6.82 28.83
CA PHE A 289 -13.83 -7.63 27.89
C PHE A 289 -14.14 -7.19 26.46
N LEU A 290 -13.10 -6.90 25.68
CA LEU A 290 -13.23 -6.60 24.26
C LEU A 290 -12.62 -7.77 23.48
N GLY A 291 -13.50 -8.55 22.83
CA GLY A 291 -13.11 -9.71 22.03
C GLY A 291 -12.25 -9.36 20.82
N PHE A 292 -11.73 -10.39 20.15
CA PHE A 292 -10.87 -10.21 18.99
C PHE A 292 -11.57 -9.44 17.88
N HIS A 293 -10.94 -8.36 17.44
CA HIS A 293 -11.46 -7.49 16.41
C HIS A 293 -10.32 -6.81 15.63
N MET A 294 -10.74 -6.15 14.55
CA MET A 294 -9.93 -5.27 13.71
C MET A 294 -10.64 -3.93 13.59
N ASP A 295 -9.89 -2.85 13.60
CA ASP A 295 -10.45 -1.51 13.72
C ASP A 295 -10.93 -0.95 12.39
N LEU A 296 -12.05 -0.22 12.46
CA LEU A 296 -12.62 0.57 11.37
C LEU A 296 -12.92 -0.23 10.09
N MET A 297 -13.34 -1.48 10.19
CA MET A 297 -13.67 -2.34 9.03
C MET A 297 -14.80 -1.79 8.14
N TYR A 298 -15.59 -0.85 8.65
CA TYR A 298 -16.64 -0.11 7.94
C TYR A 298 -16.13 1.02 7.03
N MET A 299 -14.84 1.37 7.07
CA MET A 299 -14.22 2.33 6.14
C MET A 299 -13.94 1.66 4.80
N ASN A 300 -13.91 2.42 3.68
CA ASN A 300 -13.53 1.87 2.36
C ASN A 300 -12.09 1.35 2.33
N GLU A 301 -11.19 2.08 2.99
CA GLU A 301 -9.79 1.70 3.21
C GLU A 301 -9.57 1.66 4.72
N PRO A 302 -9.78 0.50 5.37
CA PRO A 302 -9.48 0.35 6.78
C PRO A 302 -7.99 0.58 7.02
N PRO A 303 -7.59 1.20 8.14
CA PRO A 303 -6.19 1.48 8.37
C PRO A 303 -5.34 0.23 8.32
N GLY A 304 -4.16 0.35 7.70
CA GLY A 304 -3.22 -0.76 7.55
C GLY A 304 -2.57 -1.16 8.87
N TYR A 305 -2.10 -0.18 9.62
CA TYR A 305 -1.40 -0.37 10.89
C TYR A 305 -2.02 0.47 11.98
N GLN A 306 -2.06 -0.10 13.19
CA GLN A 306 -2.49 0.57 14.40
C GLN A 306 -1.34 0.63 15.41
N LEU A 307 -1.25 1.76 16.09
CA LEU A 307 -0.35 2.00 17.19
C LEU A 307 -1.16 2.27 18.46
N LEU A 308 -0.72 1.71 19.57
CA LEU A 308 -1.27 2.03 20.90
C LEU A 308 -0.11 2.24 21.88
N HIS A 309 0.13 3.49 22.24
CA HIS A 309 1.12 3.90 23.24
C HIS A 309 0.45 3.99 24.61
N CYS A 310 0.97 3.23 25.57
CA CYS A 310 0.54 3.26 26.96
C CYS A 310 1.15 4.42 27.73
N LEU A 311 0.29 5.31 28.21
CA LEU A 311 0.64 6.44 29.08
C LEU A 311 0.37 6.07 30.54
N GLU A 312 -0.76 5.41 30.81
CA GLU A 312 -1.12 4.95 32.16
C GLU A 312 -1.66 3.52 32.10
N ASN A 313 -1.22 2.65 33.01
CA ASN A 313 -1.83 1.34 33.22
C ASN A 313 -1.56 0.84 34.64
N SER A 314 -2.35 1.33 35.59
CA SER A 314 -2.32 0.91 37.00
C SER A 314 -3.51 0.01 37.39
N CYS A 315 -4.44 -0.24 36.48
CA CYS A 315 -5.59 -1.11 36.71
C CYS A 315 -5.18 -2.58 36.89
N SER A 316 -5.95 -3.35 37.67
CA SER A 316 -5.89 -4.81 37.61
C SER A 316 -6.61 -5.33 36.36
N GLY A 317 -6.02 -6.33 35.68
CA GLY A 317 -6.45 -6.79 34.36
C GLY A 317 -5.96 -5.88 33.22
N GLY A 318 -6.69 -5.88 32.10
CA GLY A 318 -6.46 -4.99 30.96
C GLY A 318 -5.32 -5.42 30.04
N GLU A 319 -4.88 -6.67 30.16
CA GLU A 319 -3.90 -7.32 29.31
C GLU A 319 -4.37 -7.26 27.84
N SER A 320 -3.41 -6.97 26.96
CA SER A 320 -3.60 -6.96 25.52
C SER A 320 -3.40 -8.37 24.98
N LEU A 321 -4.29 -8.79 24.10
CA LEU A 321 -4.30 -10.10 23.48
C LEU A 321 -4.14 -9.94 21.97
N PHE A 322 -3.30 -10.76 21.35
CA PHE A 322 -3.07 -10.74 19.91
C PHE A 322 -3.10 -12.16 19.35
N ALA A 323 -3.67 -12.33 18.16
CA ALA A 323 -3.59 -13.60 17.42
C ALA A 323 -3.35 -13.36 15.92
N ASP A 324 -2.52 -14.21 15.31
CA ASP A 324 -2.23 -14.16 13.87
C ASP A 324 -3.34 -14.85 13.08
N THR A 325 -4.16 -14.05 12.40
CA THR A 325 -5.26 -14.61 11.61
C THR A 325 -4.79 -15.34 10.35
N PHE A 326 -3.57 -15.07 9.85
CA PHE A 326 -3.04 -15.84 8.73
C PHE A 326 -2.70 -17.27 9.15
N SER A 327 -2.34 -17.46 10.42
CA SER A 327 -2.19 -18.78 11.05
C SER A 327 -3.50 -19.54 11.14
N ALA A 328 -4.57 -18.84 11.55
CA ALA A 328 -5.90 -19.41 11.61
C ALA A 328 -6.43 -19.76 10.22
N ALA A 329 -6.29 -18.84 9.25
CA ALA A 329 -6.69 -19.02 7.87
C ALA A 329 -5.96 -20.19 7.21
N LYS A 330 -4.64 -20.32 7.42
CA LYS A 330 -3.88 -21.49 6.94
C LYS A 330 -4.39 -22.80 7.55
N LEU A 331 -4.65 -22.83 8.86
CA LEU A 331 -5.20 -24.02 9.51
C LEU A 331 -6.56 -24.40 8.92
N MET A 332 -7.45 -23.41 8.73
CA MET A 332 -8.76 -23.65 8.13
C MET A 332 -8.63 -24.12 6.68
N LYS A 333 -7.76 -23.52 5.88
CA LYS A 333 -7.50 -23.98 4.51
C LYS A 333 -7.06 -25.45 4.47
N ASP A 334 -6.21 -25.86 5.42
CA ASP A 334 -5.64 -27.21 5.46
C ASP A 334 -6.57 -28.26 6.12
N ARG A 335 -7.45 -27.86 7.05
CA ARG A 335 -8.25 -28.78 7.90
C ARG A 335 -9.77 -28.63 7.76
N HIS A 336 -10.24 -27.48 7.30
CA HIS A 336 -11.64 -27.07 7.20
C HIS A 336 -11.89 -26.32 5.87
N PRO A 337 -11.58 -26.93 4.70
CA PRO A 337 -11.56 -26.23 3.42
C PRO A 337 -12.94 -25.69 3.00
N GLU A 338 -14.02 -26.35 3.40
CA GLU A 338 -15.39 -25.91 3.10
C GLU A 338 -15.75 -24.64 3.89
N GLU A 339 -15.47 -24.62 5.19
CA GLU A 339 -15.65 -23.41 6.02
C GLU A 339 -14.71 -22.29 5.57
N TYR A 340 -13.48 -22.61 5.16
CA TYR A 340 -12.56 -21.63 4.58
C TYR A 340 -13.12 -20.98 3.33
N LYS A 341 -13.70 -21.79 2.42
CA LYS A 341 -14.34 -21.29 1.20
C LYS A 341 -15.52 -20.37 1.51
N VAL A 342 -16.35 -20.73 2.50
CA VAL A 342 -17.45 -19.86 2.97
C VAL A 342 -16.94 -18.49 3.41
N LEU A 343 -15.89 -18.46 4.24
CA LEU A 343 -15.31 -17.20 4.75
C LEU A 343 -14.56 -16.38 3.68
N ARG A 344 -14.18 -17.01 2.57
CA ARG A 344 -13.61 -16.35 1.40
C ARG A 344 -14.66 -15.74 0.48
N GLU A 345 -15.81 -16.38 0.33
CA GLU A 345 -16.83 -16.00 -0.65
C GLU A 345 -17.93 -15.12 -0.07
N GLN A 346 -18.41 -15.42 1.14
CA GLN A 346 -19.48 -14.67 1.78
C GLN A 346 -18.96 -13.40 2.44
N ARG A 347 -19.75 -12.32 2.36
CA ARG A 347 -19.38 -11.00 2.89
C ARG A 347 -20.08 -10.74 4.22
N LEU A 348 -19.34 -10.17 5.17
CA LEU A 348 -19.88 -9.55 6.37
C LEU A 348 -20.01 -8.05 6.12
N GLY A 349 -21.14 -7.49 6.53
CA GLY A 349 -21.29 -6.03 6.62
C GLY A 349 -20.71 -5.52 7.93
N TYR A 350 -20.10 -4.34 7.86
CA TYR A 350 -19.56 -3.60 8.99
C TYR A 350 -20.15 -2.20 8.97
N GLU A 351 -20.56 -1.69 10.13
CA GLU A 351 -21.16 -0.36 10.21
C GLU A 351 -20.75 0.44 11.43
N TYR A 352 -20.81 1.76 11.27
CA TYR A 352 -20.76 2.74 12.33
C TYR A 352 -21.86 3.76 12.04
N ARG A 353 -22.89 3.83 12.89
CA ARG A 353 -24.08 4.68 12.66
C ARG A 353 -24.33 5.58 13.86
N HIS A 354 -23.71 6.75 13.87
CA HIS A 354 -23.89 7.80 14.86
C HIS A 354 -24.43 9.08 14.21
N LYS A 355 -24.89 10.02 15.04
CA LYS A 355 -25.52 11.27 14.60
C LYS A 355 -24.71 12.02 13.54
N ASP A 356 -23.40 12.13 13.75
CA ASP A 356 -22.51 12.97 12.93
C ASP A 356 -21.72 12.15 11.88
N HIS A 357 -21.73 10.82 12.00
CA HIS A 357 -20.90 9.93 11.19
C HIS A 357 -21.61 8.61 10.88
N ILE A 358 -21.74 8.30 9.60
CA ILE A 358 -22.36 7.07 9.10
C ILE A 358 -21.41 6.40 8.11
N TYR A 359 -20.97 5.18 8.44
CA TYR A 359 -20.09 4.36 7.61
C TYR A 359 -20.67 2.96 7.45
N TYR A 360 -20.45 2.39 6.27
CA TYR A 360 -20.84 1.03 5.95
C TYR A 360 -19.87 0.45 4.91
N ASN A 361 -19.40 -0.77 5.13
CA ASN A 361 -18.70 -1.53 4.10
C ASN A 361 -18.93 -3.03 4.30
N GLU A 362 -18.83 -3.79 3.22
CA GLU A 362 -18.94 -5.24 3.25
C GLU A 362 -17.61 -5.86 2.86
N ARG A 363 -17.18 -6.93 3.52
CA ARG A 363 -15.92 -7.63 3.19
C ARG A 363 -16.04 -9.13 3.46
N PRO A 364 -15.40 -10.00 2.67
CA PRO A 364 -15.20 -11.38 3.10
C PRO A 364 -14.24 -11.42 4.28
N VAL A 365 -14.32 -12.46 5.10
CA VAL A 365 -13.38 -12.65 6.21
C VAL A 365 -11.99 -12.95 5.67
N PHE A 366 -11.88 -13.80 4.64
CA PHE A 366 -10.62 -14.08 3.95
C PHE A 366 -10.59 -13.37 2.60
N GLU A 367 -9.83 -12.29 2.51
CA GLU A 367 -9.71 -11.49 1.29
C GLU A 367 -8.44 -11.89 0.54
N HIS A 368 -8.61 -12.34 -0.70
CA HIS A 368 -7.53 -12.81 -1.55
C HIS A 368 -7.13 -11.76 -2.59
N ASP A 369 -5.85 -11.74 -2.95
CA ASP A 369 -5.39 -10.95 -4.09
C ASP A 369 -5.97 -11.52 -5.39
N SER A 370 -6.57 -10.65 -6.21
CA SER A 370 -7.25 -11.07 -7.44
C SER A 370 -6.31 -11.64 -8.51
N TYR A 371 -5.01 -11.41 -8.41
CA TYR A 371 -4.02 -11.87 -9.38
C TYR A 371 -3.27 -13.11 -8.91
N THR A 372 -2.91 -13.20 -7.63
CA THR A 372 -2.12 -14.33 -7.11
C THR A 372 -2.97 -15.40 -6.43
N ASP A 373 -4.23 -15.11 -6.12
CA ASP A 373 -5.12 -15.93 -5.30
C ASP A 373 -4.58 -16.23 -3.89
N GLU A 374 -3.61 -15.45 -3.41
CA GLU A 374 -3.06 -15.60 -2.08
C GLU A 374 -3.84 -14.75 -1.08
N LEU A 375 -3.92 -15.22 0.17
CA LEU A 375 -4.58 -14.48 1.24
C LEU A 375 -3.84 -13.16 1.46
N ARG A 376 -4.54 -12.05 1.26
CA ARG A 376 -4.01 -10.69 1.33
C ARG A 376 -4.36 -10.02 2.65
N HIS A 377 -5.62 -10.13 3.06
CA HIS A 377 -6.13 -9.55 4.30
C HIS A 377 -7.10 -10.49 4.98
N VAL A 378 -7.22 -10.34 6.29
CA VAL A 378 -8.36 -10.85 7.05
C VAL A 378 -9.20 -9.66 7.49
N ASN A 379 -10.53 -9.83 7.52
CA ASN A 379 -11.46 -8.82 7.99
C ASN A 379 -12.38 -9.46 9.03
N TYR A 380 -12.21 -9.10 10.29
CA TYR A 380 -13.01 -9.66 11.38
C TYR A 380 -13.19 -8.64 12.51
N SER A 381 -14.42 -8.20 12.72
CA SER A 381 -14.74 -7.20 13.75
C SER A 381 -16.17 -7.32 14.27
N PRO A 382 -16.46 -8.32 15.12
CA PRO A 382 -17.80 -8.55 15.66
C PRO A 382 -18.46 -7.33 16.32
N PRO A 383 -17.74 -6.48 17.09
CA PRO A 383 -18.36 -5.31 17.71
C PRO A 383 -18.95 -4.30 16.71
N PHE A 384 -18.52 -4.33 15.45
CA PHE A 384 -18.97 -3.41 14.41
C PHE A 384 -19.69 -4.14 13.26
N GLN A 385 -20.06 -5.41 13.45
CA GLN A 385 -20.75 -6.17 12.42
C GLN A 385 -22.20 -5.66 12.27
N SER A 386 -22.59 -5.32 11.04
CA SER A 386 -23.96 -4.95 10.71
C SER A 386 -24.85 -6.18 10.60
N PRO A 387 -26.18 -6.02 10.41
CA PRO A 387 -27.01 -7.10 9.87
C PRO A 387 -26.38 -7.70 8.61
N LEU A 388 -26.49 -9.02 8.44
CA LEU A 388 -25.91 -9.71 7.29
C LEU A 388 -26.48 -9.13 5.99
N PRO A 389 -25.66 -8.89 4.96
CA PRO A 389 -26.16 -8.43 3.66
C PRO A 389 -26.96 -9.53 2.97
N SER A 390 -28.04 -9.15 2.27
CA SER A 390 -28.77 -10.07 1.40
C SER A 390 -28.00 -10.22 0.08
N ARG A 391 -27.82 -11.46 -0.39
CA ARG A 391 -27.04 -11.75 -1.61
C ARG A 391 -27.65 -11.15 -2.87
N ASP A 392 -28.98 -11.03 -2.94
CA ASP A 392 -29.71 -10.55 -4.12
C ASP A 392 -30.75 -9.45 -3.79
N GLY A 393 -30.76 -8.99 -2.53
CA GLY A 393 -31.72 -8.01 -2.02
C GLY A 393 -33.14 -8.55 -1.83
N LYS A 394 -33.36 -9.86 -1.97
CA LYS A 394 -34.69 -10.49 -1.89
C LYS A 394 -34.92 -11.30 -0.61
N GLY A 395 -33.91 -11.41 0.25
CA GLY A 395 -34.03 -12.06 1.55
C GLY A 395 -32.76 -12.79 2.00
N HIS A 396 -32.90 -13.64 3.02
CA HIS A 396 -31.85 -14.51 3.53
C HIS A 396 -32.26 -15.97 3.38
N ASP A 397 -31.36 -16.78 2.82
CA ASP A 397 -31.49 -18.23 2.79
C ASP A 397 -30.87 -18.83 4.07
N ALA A 398 -31.60 -19.76 4.70
CA ALA A 398 -31.20 -20.35 5.98
C ALA A 398 -29.92 -21.18 5.84
N GLU A 399 -29.74 -21.91 4.74
CA GLU A 399 -28.53 -22.70 4.50
C GLU A 399 -27.31 -21.78 4.39
N HIS A 400 -27.41 -20.69 3.63
CA HIS A 400 -26.36 -19.70 3.47
C HIS A 400 -25.92 -19.08 4.81
N VAL A 401 -26.89 -18.62 5.61
CA VAL A 401 -26.64 -18.01 6.92
C VAL A 401 -26.04 -19.02 7.91
N ASN A 402 -26.56 -20.25 7.95
CA ASN A 402 -26.05 -21.29 8.84
C ASN A 402 -24.61 -21.69 8.48
N LYS A 403 -24.29 -21.83 7.19
CA LYS A 403 -22.90 -22.08 6.75
C LYS A 403 -21.95 -20.99 7.18
N LEU A 404 -22.35 -19.72 7.07
CA LEU A 404 -21.55 -18.59 7.53
C LEU A 404 -21.32 -18.63 9.03
N ARG A 405 -22.39 -18.83 9.80
CA ARG A 405 -22.32 -18.96 11.27
C ARG A 405 -21.34 -20.06 11.67
N ASP A 406 -21.45 -21.25 11.07
CA ASP A 406 -20.63 -22.40 11.43
C ASP A 406 -19.15 -22.17 11.04
N ALA A 407 -18.91 -21.55 9.90
CA ALA A 407 -17.57 -21.18 9.47
C ALA A 407 -16.94 -20.09 10.38
N LEU A 408 -17.73 -19.09 10.80
CA LEU A 408 -17.30 -18.09 11.79
C LEU A 408 -17.01 -18.75 13.14
N ALA A 409 -17.87 -19.64 13.63
CA ALA A 409 -17.67 -20.37 14.87
C ALA A 409 -16.39 -21.22 14.84
N ARG A 410 -16.06 -21.80 13.68
CA ARG A 410 -14.78 -22.50 13.47
C ARG A 410 -13.60 -21.53 13.55
N PHE A 411 -13.69 -20.39 12.87
CA PHE A 411 -12.63 -19.38 12.88
C PHE A 411 -12.38 -18.83 14.29
N THR A 412 -13.44 -18.47 15.02
CA THR A 412 -13.34 -17.98 16.41
C THR A 412 -12.73 -19.01 17.34
N SER A 413 -13.21 -20.26 17.28
CA SER A 413 -12.61 -21.39 18.02
C SER A 413 -11.09 -21.51 17.82
N ILE A 414 -10.60 -21.19 16.62
CA ILE A 414 -9.17 -21.24 16.31
C ILE A 414 -8.45 -20.03 16.93
N ILE A 415 -8.90 -18.80 16.71
CA ILE A 415 -8.20 -17.61 17.24
C ILE A 415 -8.29 -17.50 18.77
N ASP A 416 -9.34 -18.05 19.39
CA ASP A 416 -9.52 -18.08 20.85
C ASP A 416 -8.72 -19.19 21.55
N ASN A 417 -8.05 -20.06 20.78
CA ASN A 417 -7.21 -21.11 21.34
C ASN A 417 -6.00 -20.49 22.08
N GLN A 418 -5.82 -20.82 23.36
CA GLN A 418 -4.73 -20.31 24.20
C GLN A 418 -3.32 -20.57 23.64
N LYS A 419 -3.14 -21.59 22.79
CA LYS A 419 -1.87 -21.85 22.11
C LYS A 419 -1.58 -20.88 20.95
N ARG A 420 -2.55 -20.06 20.56
CA ARG A 420 -2.48 -19.08 19.46
C ARG A 420 -2.49 -17.64 19.95
N ILE A 421 -2.98 -17.40 21.16
CA ILE A 421 -3.04 -16.08 21.78
C ILE A 421 -1.68 -15.71 22.38
N PHE A 422 -1.12 -14.60 21.93
CA PHE A 422 -0.04 -13.90 22.62
C PHE A 422 -0.65 -12.83 23.53
N GLU A 423 -0.32 -12.87 24.81
CA GLU A 423 -0.92 -12.01 25.84
C GLU A 423 0.18 -11.28 26.60
N LEU A 424 0.04 -9.97 26.76
CA LEU A 424 0.95 -9.14 27.55
C LEU A 424 0.24 -7.93 28.16
N LYS A 425 0.82 -7.37 29.22
CA LYS A 425 0.38 -6.10 29.77
C LYS A 425 1.34 -5.00 29.32
N LEU A 426 0.81 -3.98 28.64
CA LEU A 426 1.58 -2.80 28.27
C LEU A 426 1.77 -1.93 29.50
N ASN A 427 3.01 -1.55 29.79
CA ASN A 427 3.35 -0.62 30.86
C ASN A 427 3.42 0.81 30.32
N PRO A 428 3.31 1.85 31.16
CA PRO A 428 3.67 3.21 30.78
C PRO A 428 5.04 3.24 30.09
N GLY A 429 5.12 3.89 28.93
CA GLY A 429 6.32 3.91 28.09
C GLY A 429 6.42 2.76 27.08
N ASP A 430 5.48 1.82 27.05
CA ASP A 430 5.36 0.83 25.99
C ASP A 430 4.43 1.34 24.86
N CYS A 431 4.74 0.98 23.63
CA CYS A 431 3.88 1.19 22.46
C CYS A 431 3.86 -0.08 21.61
N VAL A 432 2.67 -0.59 21.31
CA VAL A 432 2.50 -1.69 20.35
C VAL A 432 2.21 -1.15 18.97
N ILE A 433 2.75 -1.82 17.94
CA ILE A 433 2.50 -1.52 16.52
C ILE A 433 2.11 -2.82 15.84
N PHE A 434 0.95 -2.85 15.17
CA PHE A 434 0.47 -4.06 14.53
C PHE A 434 -0.26 -3.81 13.22
N ASP A 435 -0.18 -4.80 12.33
CA ASP A 435 -0.94 -4.87 11.07
C ASP A 435 -2.41 -5.18 11.38
N ASN A 436 -3.26 -4.17 11.28
CA ASN A 436 -4.66 -4.22 11.66
C ASN A 436 -5.48 -5.15 10.76
N ARG A 437 -4.98 -5.51 9.56
CA ARG A 437 -5.67 -6.43 8.63
C ARG A 437 -5.04 -7.83 8.60
N ARG A 438 -4.20 -8.14 9.59
CA ARG A 438 -3.62 -9.46 9.84
C ARG A 438 -3.73 -9.88 11.29
N ILE A 439 -3.46 -8.99 12.23
CA ILE A 439 -3.45 -9.28 13.65
C ILE A 439 -4.79 -8.84 14.25
N VAL A 440 -5.60 -9.80 14.67
CA VAL A 440 -6.72 -9.49 15.55
C VAL A 440 -6.18 -9.16 16.93
N HIS A 441 -6.77 -8.16 17.55
CA HIS A 441 -6.40 -7.71 18.88
C HIS A 441 -7.62 -7.66 19.79
N ALA A 442 -7.38 -7.84 21.08
CA ALA A 442 -8.40 -7.90 22.11
C ALA A 442 -7.83 -7.37 23.42
N ARG A 443 -8.70 -7.19 24.41
CA ARG A 443 -8.32 -6.73 25.74
C ARG A 443 -9.10 -7.49 26.81
N ARG A 444 -8.39 -7.98 27.84
CA ARG A 444 -9.02 -8.48 29.05
C ARG A 444 -9.89 -7.40 29.71
N GLN A 445 -10.90 -7.84 30.46
CA GLN A 445 -11.63 -6.95 31.36
C GLN A 445 -10.67 -6.34 32.38
N PHE A 446 -10.93 -5.12 32.83
CA PHE A 446 -10.14 -4.48 33.88
C PHE A 446 -11.01 -3.72 34.87
N ASN A 447 -10.47 -3.52 36.07
CA ASN A 447 -11.15 -2.74 37.10
C ASN A 447 -10.82 -1.25 36.92
N ALA A 448 -11.78 -0.48 36.41
CA ALA A 448 -11.64 0.97 36.24
C ALA A 448 -11.89 1.77 37.55
N SER A 449 -12.36 1.12 38.62
CA SER A 449 -12.56 1.75 39.93
C SER A 449 -11.28 1.75 40.78
N VAL A 450 -10.28 0.96 40.40
CA VAL A 450 -8.99 0.82 41.10
C VAL A 450 -7.87 0.98 40.08
N GLY A 451 -7.35 2.20 39.96
CA GLY A 451 -6.30 2.57 39.00
C GLY A 451 -6.83 3.24 37.75
N SER A 452 -5.90 3.64 36.88
CA SER A 452 -6.14 4.33 35.63
C SER A 452 -5.55 3.57 34.45
N ARG A 453 -6.19 3.70 33.30
CA ARG A 453 -5.72 3.15 32.02
C ARG A 453 -5.91 4.18 30.92
N TRP A 454 -4.81 4.55 30.28
CA TRP A 454 -4.78 5.50 29.18
C TRP A 454 -3.80 5.03 28.11
N LEU A 455 -4.35 4.75 26.92
CA LEU A 455 -3.53 4.59 25.71
C LEU A 455 -3.79 5.75 24.75
N ALA A 456 -2.76 6.23 24.09
CA ALA A 456 -2.88 7.09 22.91
C ALA A 456 -2.74 6.21 21.65
N GLY A 457 -3.67 6.37 20.71
CA GLY A 457 -3.75 5.60 19.49
C GLY A 457 -3.46 6.43 18.25
N ALA A 458 -2.91 5.78 17.23
CA ALA A 458 -2.70 6.34 15.90
C ALA A 458 -2.84 5.25 14.83
N TYR A 459 -3.07 5.68 13.60
CA TYR A 459 -3.17 4.81 12.45
C TYR A 459 -2.21 5.23 11.34
N VAL A 460 -1.73 4.27 10.55
CA VAL A 460 -0.94 4.50 9.34
C VAL A 460 -1.44 3.58 8.22
N ASP A 461 -1.53 4.08 6.99
CA ASP A 461 -2.02 3.30 5.86
C ASP A 461 -0.99 2.28 5.35
N THR A 462 -1.49 1.22 4.71
CA THR A 462 -0.65 0.12 4.20
C THR A 462 0.36 0.60 3.18
N ASP A 463 -0.04 1.42 2.21
CA ASP A 463 0.84 1.91 1.13
C ASP A 463 2.05 2.68 1.67
N ALA A 464 1.85 3.52 2.70
CA ALA A 464 2.91 4.20 3.41
C ALA A 464 3.95 3.23 4.00
N LEU A 465 3.49 2.18 4.69
CA LEU A 465 4.39 1.18 5.26
C LEU A 465 5.08 0.33 4.20
N LEU A 466 4.38 -0.06 3.13
CA LEU A 466 5.01 -0.82 2.04
C LEU A 466 6.10 0.00 1.35
N SER A 467 5.88 1.31 1.16
CA SER A 467 6.90 2.25 0.70
C SER A 467 8.07 2.30 1.69
N ARG A 468 7.79 2.46 2.98
CA ARG A 468 8.82 2.50 4.03
C ARG A 468 9.66 1.22 4.07
N PHE A 469 9.04 0.04 3.97
CA PHE A 469 9.73 -1.24 3.91
C PHE A 469 10.64 -1.32 2.67
N ALA A 470 10.17 -0.86 1.51
CA ALA A 470 10.99 -0.81 0.30
C ALA A 470 12.21 0.11 0.47
N VAL A 471 12.04 1.28 1.09
CA VAL A 471 13.14 2.20 1.41
C VAL A 471 14.13 1.56 2.39
N CYS A 472 13.66 0.99 3.50
CA CYS A 472 14.52 0.30 4.47
C CYS A 472 15.27 -0.87 3.85
N LYS A 473 14.64 -1.64 2.96
CA LYS A 473 15.28 -2.74 2.23
C LYS A 473 16.38 -2.25 1.30
N ASN A 474 16.18 -1.11 0.63
CA ASN A 474 17.16 -0.54 -0.28
C ASN A 474 18.34 0.09 0.45
N GLN A 475 18.09 0.78 1.56
CA GLN A 475 19.13 1.46 2.36
C GLN A 475 19.89 0.49 3.29
N HIS A 476 19.21 -0.55 3.79
CA HIS A 476 19.78 -1.54 4.74
C HIS A 476 19.63 -2.98 4.22
N PRO A 477 20.19 -3.32 3.05
CA PRO A 477 20.00 -4.64 2.44
C PRO A 477 20.52 -5.80 3.30
N TYR A 478 21.47 -5.55 4.22
CA TYR A 478 22.00 -6.54 5.17
C TYR A 478 20.98 -7.00 6.21
N VAL A 479 20.08 -6.12 6.62
CA VAL A 479 18.95 -6.48 7.49
C VAL A 479 17.93 -7.29 6.67
N TRP A 480 17.65 -6.84 5.44
CA TRP A 480 16.50 -7.26 4.66
C TRP A 480 16.71 -8.44 3.70
N THR A 481 17.95 -8.88 3.45
CA THR A 481 18.25 -9.94 2.47
C THR A 481 19.12 -11.07 3.02
N LYS A 482 18.74 -12.33 2.69
CA LYS A 482 19.48 -13.55 3.07
C LYS A 482 20.86 -13.64 2.44
N LYS A 483 21.05 -13.08 1.24
CA LYS A 483 22.37 -13.02 0.58
C LYS A 483 23.33 -12.19 1.42
N ALA A 484 22.92 -10.98 1.80
CA ALA A 484 23.76 -10.12 2.64
C ALA A 484 24.01 -10.71 4.05
N LYS A 485 23.03 -11.41 4.66
CA LYS A 485 23.26 -12.14 5.92
C LYS A 485 24.28 -13.27 5.78
N LYS A 486 24.32 -13.98 4.64
CA LYS A 486 25.34 -14.99 4.34
C LYS A 486 26.71 -14.37 4.08
N ASP A 487 26.78 -13.27 3.33
CA ASP A 487 28.02 -12.56 3.03
C ASP A 487 28.67 -11.99 4.31
N LEU A 488 27.86 -11.48 5.26
CA LEU A 488 28.31 -11.10 6.61
C LEU A 488 28.83 -12.28 7.44
N ALA A 489 28.14 -13.43 7.40
CA ALA A 489 28.59 -14.62 8.12
C ALA A 489 29.90 -15.18 7.55
N ALA A 490 30.11 -15.10 6.23
CA ALA A 490 31.35 -15.49 5.57
C ALA A 490 32.51 -14.53 5.86
N ASN A 491 32.26 -13.22 5.86
CA ASN A 491 33.30 -12.23 6.21
C ASN A 491 33.72 -12.28 7.68
N ASN A 492 32.85 -12.76 8.58
CA ASN A 492 33.18 -12.99 9.99
C ASN A 492 33.90 -14.32 10.24
N SER A 493 33.85 -15.28 9.30
CA SER A 493 34.61 -16.54 9.41
C SER A 493 36.04 -16.43 8.90
N ASP A 494 36.36 -15.42 8.08
CA ASP A 494 37.72 -15.16 7.58
C ASP A 494 38.56 -14.27 8.52
N ASN A 495 37.96 -13.80 9.63
CA ASN A 495 38.59 -12.95 10.65
C ASN A 495 38.71 -13.63 12.03
N ASN A 496 38.55 -14.96 12.11
CA ASN A 496 38.72 -15.74 13.33
C ASN A 496 39.79 -16.83 13.17
#